data_AF-A0A524FK52-F1
#
_entry.id   AF-A0A524FK52-F1
#
_cell.length_a   1.000
_cell.length_b   1.000
_cell.length_c   1.000
_cell.angle_alpha   90.00
_cell.angle_beta   90.00
_cell.angle_gamma   90.00
#
_symmetry.space_group_name_H-M   'P 1'
#
loop_
_entity.id
_entity.type
_entity.pdbx_description
1 polymer ?
#
loop_
_entity_poly.entity_id
_entity_poly.type
_entity_poly.pdbx_seq_one_letter_code
_entity_poly.pdbx_strand_id
1 'polypeptide(L)'
;MYSNMEDVSTKYEQKIIELSEQIREYQSQIQQYKALLDDKEYHINLLYKENQELKNQIQNIEQPLTPPPVYNTPSNVSPDSNQNTQFTPTPIPPASTIAASPIATLNTPAPPKSTPKSISPTMKRQCPNCGAFGFAIREIEDKNQIISYVPRRIYAKKKLCTKCSYEF
;
A
#
# COMPACT_ATOMS: atom_id res chain seq x y z
N MET A 1 -49.76 -23.45 -46.21
CA MET A 1 -49.30 -23.79 -44.84
C MET A 1 -47.80 -24.03 -44.74
N TYR A 2 -47.05 -24.18 -45.84
CA TYR A 2 -45.59 -24.44 -45.81
C TYR A 2 -44.72 -23.19 -45.53
N SER A 3 -45.15 -22.00 -45.92
CA SER A 3 -44.35 -20.76 -45.80
C SER A 3 -44.06 -20.31 -44.36
N ASN A 4 -44.83 -20.78 -43.37
CA ASN A 4 -44.63 -20.42 -41.96
C ASN A 4 -43.57 -21.31 -41.27
N MET A 5 -43.29 -22.50 -41.82
CA MET A 5 -42.26 -23.43 -41.31
C MET A 5 -40.86 -23.03 -41.78
N GLU A 6 -40.75 -22.49 -43.00
CA GLU A 6 -39.49 -21.97 -43.55
C GLU A 6 -38.96 -20.76 -42.75
N ASP A 7 -39.85 -19.86 -42.31
CA ASP A 7 -39.50 -18.68 -41.49
C ASP A 7 -39.03 -19.05 -40.06
N VAL A 8 -39.58 -20.13 -39.51
CA VAL A 8 -39.13 -20.64 -38.21
C VAL A 8 -37.76 -21.31 -38.33
N SER A 9 -37.52 -22.05 -39.43
CA SER A 9 -36.23 -22.69 -39.70
C SER A 9 -35.10 -21.66 -39.86
N THR A 10 -35.32 -20.60 -40.63
CA THR A 10 -34.32 -19.53 -40.84
C THR A 10 -33.99 -18.80 -39.54
N LYS A 11 -34.98 -18.58 -38.67
CA LYS A 11 -34.77 -17.97 -37.35
C LYS A 11 -33.86 -18.83 -36.45
N TYR A 12 -34.04 -20.16 -36.44
CA TYR A 12 -33.14 -21.05 -35.70
C TYR A 12 -31.74 -21.06 -36.28
N GLU A 13 -31.62 -21.05 -37.61
CA GLU A 13 -30.34 -21.02 -38.29
C GLU A 13 -29.56 -19.73 -37.99
N GLN A 14 -30.23 -18.57 -38.00
CA GLN A 14 -29.64 -17.31 -37.54
C GLN A 14 -29.19 -17.38 -36.09
N LYS A 15 -29.98 -18.01 -35.20
CA LYS A 15 -29.60 -18.14 -33.79
C LYS A 15 -28.37 -19.05 -33.61
N ILE A 16 -28.25 -20.10 -34.41
CA ILE A 16 -27.08 -20.99 -34.40
C ILE A 16 -25.83 -20.20 -34.82
N ILE A 17 -25.92 -19.38 -35.87
CA ILE A 17 -24.82 -18.53 -36.32
C ILE A 17 -24.40 -17.55 -35.22
N GLU A 18 -25.35 -16.82 -34.65
CA GLU A 18 -25.09 -15.84 -33.57
C GLU A 18 -24.41 -16.50 -32.35
N LEU A 19 -24.92 -17.66 -31.91
CA LEU A 19 -24.31 -18.40 -30.79
C LEU A 19 -22.91 -18.92 -31.14
N SER A 20 -22.69 -19.34 -32.39
CA SER A 20 -21.37 -19.80 -32.84
C SER A 20 -20.34 -18.67 -32.84
N GLU A 21 -20.74 -17.45 -33.18
CA GLU A 21 -19.89 -16.27 -33.14
C GLU A 21 -19.55 -15.89 -31.70
N GLN A 22 -20.55 -15.90 -30.80
CA GLN A 22 -20.32 -15.66 -29.37
C GLN A 22 -19.37 -16.69 -28.76
N ILE A 23 -19.53 -17.98 -29.10
CA ILE A 23 -18.61 -19.03 -28.64
C ILE A 23 -17.18 -18.74 -29.12
N ARG A 24 -17.01 -18.33 -30.38
CA ARG A 24 -15.69 -17.98 -30.92
C ARG A 24 -15.08 -16.77 -30.21
N GLU A 25 -15.88 -15.76 -29.92
CA GLU A 25 -15.44 -14.57 -29.20
C GLU A 25 -14.98 -14.93 -27.77
N TYR A 26 -15.80 -15.66 -27.02
CA TYR A 26 -15.43 -16.09 -25.68
C TYR A 26 -14.21 -17.01 -25.67
N GLN A 27 -14.05 -17.89 -26.66
CA GLN A 27 -12.85 -18.69 -26.80
C GLN A 27 -11.59 -17.83 -27.02
N SER A 28 -11.68 -16.79 -27.84
CA SER A 28 -10.60 -15.83 -28.05
C SER A 28 -10.25 -15.08 -26.75
N GLN A 29 -11.25 -14.58 -26.03
CA GLN A 29 -11.05 -13.91 -24.74
C GLN A 29 -10.38 -14.83 -23.71
N ILE A 30 -10.82 -16.09 -23.62
CA ILE A 30 -10.21 -17.09 -22.73
C ILE A 30 -8.72 -17.29 -23.06
N GLN A 31 -8.36 -17.37 -24.35
CA GLN A 31 -6.96 -17.51 -24.76
C GLN A 31 -6.13 -16.27 -24.38
N GLN A 32 -6.67 -15.07 -24.58
CA GLN A 32 -6.01 -13.83 -24.19
C GLN A 32 -5.78 -13.74 -22.68
N TYR A 33 -6.80 -14.09 -21.87
CA TYR A 33 -6.65 -14.08 -20.42
C TYR A 33 -5.67 -15.13 -19.92
N LYS A 34 -5.59 -16.31 -20.55
CA LYS A 34 -4.57 -17.31 -20.22
C LYS A 34 -3.15 -16.78 -20.47
N ALA A 35 -2.90 -16.21 -21.64
CA ALA A 35 -1.59 -15.63 -21.94
C ALA A 35 -1.20 -14.51 -20.96
N LEU A 36 -2.17 -13.68 -20.55
CA LEU A 36 -1.94 -12.64 -19.55
C LEU A 36 -1.62 -13.23 -18.16
N LEU A 37 -2.31 -14.30 -17.75
CA LEU A 37 -2.02 -14.98 -16.49
C LEU A 37 -0.61 -15.57 -16.49
N ASP A 38 -0.20 -16.22 -17.57
CA ASP A 38 1.13 -16.79 -17.72
C ASP A 38 2.23 -15.71 -17.63
N ASP A 39 2.02 -14.55 -18.28
CA ASP A 39 2.93 -13.40 -18.19
C ASP A 39 3.06 -12.84 -16.76
N LYS A 40 1.92 -12.72 -16.06
CA LYS A 40 1.89 -12.22 -14.67
C LYS A 40 2.52 -13.20 -13.70
N GLU A 41 2.29 -14.50 -13.88
CA GLU A 41 2.92 -15.53 -13.07
C GLU A 41 4.44 -15.55 -13.27
N TYR A 42 4.91 -15.37 -14.51
CA TYR A 42 6.33 -15.19 -14.79
C TYR A 42 6.93 -13.99 -14.03
N HIS A 43 6.27 -12.83 -14.05
CA HIS A 43 6.74 -11.63 -13.35
C HIS A 43 6.73 -11.79 -11.83
N ILE A 44 5.72 -12.45 -11.26
CA ILE A 44 5.67 -12.74 -9.82
C ILE A 44 6.86 -13.59 -9.41
N ASN A 45 7.18 -14.63 -10.17
CA ASN A 45 8.31 -15.51 -9.89
C ASN A 45 9.66 -14.76 -9.98
N LEU A 46 9.80 -13.87 -10.96
CA LEU A 46 11.00 -13.04 -11.09
C LEU A 46 11.19 -12.11 -9.89
N LEU A 47 10.14 -11.37 -9.52
CA LEU A 47 10.18 -10.46 -8.37
C LEU A 47 10.36 -11.20 -7.04
N TYR A 48 9.81 -12.41 -6.91
CA TYR A 48 10.02 -13.25 -5.75
C TYR A 48 11.49 -13.65 -5.60
N LYS A 49 12.14 -14.05 -6.70
CA LYS A 49 13.56 -14.39 -6.71
C LYS A 49 14.43 -13.19 -6.32
N GLU A 50 14.19 -12.03 -6.93
CA GLU A 50 14.92 -10.79 -6.62
C GLU A 50 14.76 -10.41 -5.13
N ASN A 51 13.54 -10.49 -4.59
CA ASN A 51 13.31 -10.22 -3.16
C ASN A 51 14.06 -11.20 -2.25
N GLN A 52 14.19 -12.47 -2.62
CA GLN A 52 14.98 -13.43 -1.85
C GLN A 52 16.47 -13.10 -1.89
N GLU A 53 17.00 -12.73 -3.06
CA GLU A 53 18.40 -12.31 -3.20
C GLU A 53 18.71 -11.06 -2.37
N LEU A 54 17.83 -10.04 -2.42
CA LEU A 54 17.98 -8.84 -1.62
C LEU A 54 17.90 -9.12 -0.11
N LYS A 55 17.00 -10.00 0.34
CA LYS A 55 16.93 -10.43 1.74
C LYS A 55 18.23 -11.09 2.20
N ASN A 56 18.80 -11.96 1.37
CA ASN A 56 20.09 -12.60 1.68
C ASN A 56 21.23 -11.57 1.76
N GLN A 57 21.24 -10.56 0.90
CA GLN A 57 22.22 -9.48 0.95
C GLN A 57 22.10 -8.66 2.24
N ILE A 58 20.87 -8.29 2.64
CA ILE A 58 20.62 -7.57 3.88
C ILE A 58 21.13 -8.39 5.08
N GLN A 59 20.80 -9.68 5.14
CA GLN A 59 21.24 -10.56 6.23
C GLN A 59 22.77 -10.66 6.31
N ASN A 60 23.47 -10.65 5.17
CA ASN A 60 24.93 -10.71 5.14
C ASN A 60 25.57 -9.40 5.65
N ILE A 61 24.96 -8.24 5.35
CA ILE A 61 25.44 -6.93 5.82
C ILE A 61 25.12 -6.73 7.31
N GLU A 62 24.00 -7.24 7.78
CA GLU A 62 23.56 -7.13 9.19
C GLU A 62 24.27 -8.11 10.14
N GLN A 63 25.17 -8.97 9.65
CA GLN A 63 26.02 -9.74 10.58
C GLN A 63 26.87 -8.79 11.43
N PRO A 64 26.86 -8.93 12.77
CA PRO A 64 27.65 -8.08 13.62
C PRO A 64 29.13 -8.26 13.29
N LEU A 65 29.82 -7.16 12.98
CA LEU A 65 31.27 -7.03 13.13
C LEU A 65 31.59 -7.34 14.59
N THR A 66 31.83 -8.61 14.92
CA THR A 66 32.27 -9.02 16.25
C THR A 66 33.60 -8.30 16.53
N PRO A 67 33.68 -7.40 17.53
CA PRO A 67 34.95 -6.85 17.93
C PRO A 67 35.88 -7.98 18.39
N PRO A 68 37.19 -7.92 18.10
CA PRO A 68 38.12 -8.98 18.48
C PRO A 68 38.12 -9.18 20.01
N PRO A 69 38.36 -10.41 20.50
CA PRO A 69 38.41 -10.68 21.92
C PRO A 69 39.54 -9.87 22.56
N VAL A 70 39.17 -8.96 23.45
CA VAL A 70 40.12 -8.28 24.35
C VAL A 70 40.65 -9.35 25.30
N TYR A 71 41.94 -9.68 25.14
CA TYR A 71 42.67 -10.51 26.09
C TYR A 71 42.76 -9.78 27.43
N ASN A 72 42.04 -10.27 28.44
CA ASN A 72 42.26 -9.87 29.83
C ASN A 72 43.42 -10.70 30.39
N THR A 73 44.55 -10.03 30.64
CA THR A 73 45.67 -10.55 31.44
C THR A 73 45.30 -10.59 32.94
N PRO A 74 45.78 -11.59 33.69
CA PRO A 74 45.42 -11.79 35.09
C PRO A 74 46.32 -11.00 36.04
N SER A 75 45.73 -10.38 37.06
CA SER A 75 46.45 -10.00 38.29
C SER A 75 45.50 -10.08 39.48
N ASN A 76 45.67 -11.18 40.22
CA ASN A 76 45.68 -11.30 41.69
C ASN A 76 45.81 -9.92 42.39
N VAL A 77 45.07 -9.51 43.43
CA VAL A 77 44.97 -10.02 44.82
C VAL A 77 43.82 -9.20 45.46
N SER A 78 42.83 -9.72 46.17
CA SER A 78 42.84 -10.00 47.63
C SER A 78 41.41 -10.38 48.07
N PRO A 79 41.21 -11.23 49.10
CA PRO A 79 39.90 -11.47 49.71
C PRO A 79 39.79 -10.77 51.07
N ASP A 80 38.73 -9.98 51.30
CA ASP A 80 38.09 -9.99 52.62
C ASP A 80 36.67 -9.41 52.62
N SER A 81 35.77 -10.18 53.23
CA SER A 81 34.55 -9.82 53.98
C SER A 81 33.54 -8.81 53.42
N ASN A 82 32.38 -9.29 52.94
CA ASN A 82 31.15 -9.36 53.75
C ASN A 82 29.93 -9.80 52.92
N GLN A 83 29.21 -10.79 53.44
CA GLN A 83 27.91 -11.26 52.93
C GLN A 83 26.75 -10.39 53.46
N ASN A 84 25.69 -10.33 52.65
CA ASN A 84 24.30 -9.97 52.96
C ASN A 84 24.01 -8.47 53.26
N THR A 85 23.01 -7.80 52.67
CA THR A 85 21.78 -8.24 51.99
C THR A 85 21.26 -7.07 51.15
N GLN A 86 20.85 -7.37 49.91
CA GLN A 86 19.68 -6.88 49.15
C GLN A 86 18.89 -5.70 49.75
N PHE A 87 18.69 -4.61 48.98
CA PHE A 87 17.40 -4.12 48.46
C PHE A 87 17.58 -2.79 47.70
N THR A 88 16.87 -2.70 46.58
CA THR A 88 16.82 -1.63 45.57
C THR A 88 16.30 -0.29 46.09
N PRO A 89 16.78 0.84 45.53
CA PRO A 89 15.99 2.08 45.47
C PRO A 89 15.62 2.44 44.02
N THR A 90 14.31 2.57 43.82
CA THR A 90 13.61 3.02 42.62
C THR A 90 13.80 4.53 42.39
N PRO A 91 13.77 5.03 41.14
CA PRO A 91 14.06 6.43 40.84
C PRO A 91 12.87 7.38 41.10
N ILE A 92 13.24 8.58 41.55
CA ILE A 92 12.42 9.78 41.75
C ILE A 92 11.98 10.37 40.39
N PRO A 93 10.73 10.83 40.24
CA PRO A 93 10.39 11.90 39.30
C PRO A 93 9.92 13.17 40.03
N PRO A 94 10.46 14.36 39.72
CA PRO A 94 9.81 15.62 40.04
C PRO A 94 8.97 16.17 38.88
N ALA A 95 7.95 16.92 39.28
CA ALA A 95 6.77 17.36 38.56
C ALA A 95 6.96 18.56 37.60
N SER A 96 5.85 18.83 36.88
CA SER A 96 5.41 20.12 36.29
C SER A 96 5.96 20.39 34.89
N THR A 97 5.17 20.80 33.88
CA THR A 97 4.32 21.98 33.91
C THR A 97 3.37 21.96 32.69
N ILE A 98 2.07 22.12 32.93
CA ILE A 98 1.09 22.51 31.90
C ILE A 98 1.11 24.04 31.87
N ALA A 99 1.46 24.64 30.73
CA ALA A 99 1.32 26.07 30.51
C ALA A 99 0.73 26.33 29.11
N ALA A 100 -0.30 27.17 29.13
CA ALA A 100 -1.14 27.57 28.02
C ALA A 100 -0.45 28.54 27.06
N SER A 101 -0.97 28.64 25.82
CA SER A 101 -1.25 29.93 25.18
C SER A 101 -2.18 29.78 23.95
N PRO A 102 -3.23 30.63 23.82
CA PRO A 102 -4.05 30.78 22.64
C PRO A 102 -3.55 31.98 21.80
N ILE A 103 -3.39 31.84 20.48
CA ILE A 103 -3.05 32.99 19.62
C ILE A 103 -3.85 32.96 18.30
N ALA A 104 -4.66 34.01 18.18
CA ALA A 104 -5.01 34.82 17.02
C ALA A 104 -5.77 34.24 15.82
N THR A 105 -7.03 34.67 15.75
CA THR A 105 -7.73 35.11 14.55
C THR A 105 -6.85 36.03 13.68
N LEU A 106 -6.69 35.70 12.39
CA LEU A 106 -6.36 36.68 11.37
C LEU A 106 -7.22 36.43 10.12
N ASN A 107 -8.24 37.28 9.97
CA ASN A 107 -8.99 37.47 8.74
C ASN A 107 -8.11 38.21 7.73
N THR A 108 -7.91 37.66 6.54
CA THR A 108 -7.66 38.45 5.32
C THR A 108 -8.16 37.71 4.07
N PRO A 109 -8.94 38.36 3.17
CA PRO A 109 -9.47 37.76 1.95
C PRO A 109 -8.61 37.99 0.68
N ALA A 110 -8.86 37.14 -0.34
CA ALA A 110 -8.48 37.18 -1.77
C ALA A 110 -7.05 36.72 -2.17
N PRO A 111 -6.77 36.26 -3.43
CA PRO A 111 -7.60 36.18 -4.65
C PRO A 111 -7.64 34.75 -5.31
N PRO A 112 -8.46 34.52 -6.37
CA PRO A 112 -8.64 33.19 -6.95
C PRO A 112 -7.46 32.83 -7.86
N LYS A 113 -6.80 31.69 -7.58
CA LYS A 113 -5.88 31.06 -8.53
C LYS A 113 -6.48 29.77 -9.06
N SER A 114 -6.70 29.81 -10.36
CA SER A 114 -7.09 28.76 -11.29
C SER A 114 -6.47 27.40 -10.96
N THR A 115 -7.31 26.46 -10.53
CA THR A 115 -6.99 25.04 -10.49
C THR A 115 -7.02 24.46 -11.90
N PRO A 116 -6.01 23.68 -12.34
CA PRO A 116 -6.12 22.89 -13.55
C PRO A 116 -7.19 21.81 -13.34
N LYS A 117 -8.24 21.83 -14.16
CA LYS A 117 -9.24 20.75 -14.25
C LYS A 117 -8.53 19.49 -14.75
N SER A 118 -8.09 18.64 -13.82
CA SER A 118 -7.80 17.24 -14.11
C SER A 118 -9.14 16.51 -14.28
N ILE A 119 -9.58 16.41 -15.53
CA ILE A 119 -10.71 15.56 -15.93
C ILE A 119 -10.18 14.13 -15.86
N SER A 120 -10.35 13.47 -14.72
CA SER A 120 -10.19 12.02 -14.60
C SER A 120 -11.57 11.36 -14.72
N PRO A 121 -11.69 10.22 -15.40
CA PRO A 121 -12.98 9.59 -15.69
C PRO A 121 -13.61 9.12 -14.37
N THR A 122 -14.79 9.64 -14.08
CA THR A 122 -15.54 9.45 -12.84
C THR A 122 -16.13 8.02 -12.76
N MET A 123 -15.28 7.01 -12.58
CA MET A 123 -15.74 5.78 -11.93
C MET A 123 -16.19 6.16 -10.52
N LYS A 124 -17.44 5.84 -10.15
CA LYS A 124 -18.07 6.25 -8.89
C LYS A 124 -17.22 5.81 -7.68
N ARG A 125 -16.42 6.74 -7.14
CA ARG A 125 -15.57 6.52 -5.96
C ARG A 125 -16.46 6.41 -4.73
N GLN A 126 -16.47 5.27 -4.04
CA GLN A 126 -17.21 5.01 -2.80
C GLN A 126 -16.24 4.76 -1.64
N CYS A 127 -16.54 5.32 -0.47
CA CYS A 127 -15.82 4.98 0.76
C CYS A 127 -16.25 3.57 1.23
N PRO A 128 -15.31 2.65 1.47
CA PRO A 128 -15.64 1.31 1.97
C PRO A 128 -16.13 1.32 3.43
N ASN A 129 -15.78 2.35 4.22
CA ASN A 129 -16.14 2.42 5.63
C ASN A 129 -17.54 3.00 5.88
N CYS A 130 -17.91 4.10 5.21
CA CYS A 130 -19.19 4.78 5.45
C CYS A 130 -20.10 4.90 4.22
N GLY A 131 -19.68 4.35 3.08
CA GLY A 131 -20.46 4.41 1.85
C GLY A 131 -20.58 5.79 1.23
N ALA A 132 -19.84 6.82 1.68
CA ALA A 132 -19.89 8.14 1.05
C ALA A 132 -19.34 8.10 -0.40
N PHE A 133 -19.94 8.88 -1.30
CA PHE A 133 -19.61 8.85 -2.73
C PHE A 133 -19.08 10.19 -3.27
N GLY A 134 -18.38 10.14 -4.40
CA GLY A 134 -18.04 11.30 -5.22
C GLY A 134 -17.10 12.28 -4.51
N PHE A 135 -17.54 13.53 -4.34
CA PHE A 135 -16.76 14.62 -3.74
C PHE A 135 -16.36 14.37 -2.27
N ALA A 136 -16.99 13.40 -1.61
CA ALA A 136 -16.59 12.99 -0.27
C ALA A 136 -15.23 12.26 -0.25
N ILE A 137 -14.73 11.79 -1.40
CA ILE A 137 -13.45 11.09 -1.52
C ILE A 137 -12.40 12.03 -2.11
N ARG A 138 -11.37 12.35 -1.33
CA ARG A 138 -10.22 13.16 -1.76
C ARG A 138 -9.01 12.27 -2.00
N GLU A 139 -8.14 12.68 -2.93
CA GLU A 139 -6.81 12.09 -3.06
C GLU A 139 -5.83 12.88 -2.18
N ILE A 140 -5.03 12.17 -1.38
CA ILE A 140 -3.95 12.72 -0.57
C ILE A 140 -2.66 11.95 -0.86
N GLU A 141 -1.51 12.58 -0.63
CA GLU A 141 -0.21 11.93 -0.75
C GLU A 141 0.04 10.98 0.44
N ASP A 142 0.46 9.76 0.14
CA ASP A 142 0.91 8.81 1.14
C ASP A 142 2.40 8.97 1.39
N LYS A 143 2.74 9.70 2.45
CA LYS A 143 4.14 9.99 2.82
C LYS A 143 4.93 8.74 3.23
N ASN A 144 4.25 7.61 3.46
CA ASN A 144 4.88 6.35 3.80
C ASN A 144 5.31 5.56 2.56
N GLN A 145 4.82 5.91 1.36
CA GLN A 145 5.13 5.21 0.13
C GLN A 145 5.68 6.18 -0.92
N ILE A 146 6.98 6.05 -1.21
CA ILE A 146 7.67 6.89 -2.20
C ILE A 146 7.75 6.12 -3.52
N ILE A 147 7.21 6.71 -4.59
CA ILE A 147 7.28 6.16 -5.96
C ILE A 147 8.66 6.43 -6.56
N SER A 148 9.21 7.64 -6.38
CA SER A 148 10.52 7.99 -6.91
C SER A 148 11.19 9.13 -6.13
N TYR A 149 12.53 9.21 -6.21
CA TYR A 149 13.35 10.17 -5.45
C TYR A 149 13.98 11.28 -6.30
N VAL A 150 13.92 11.23 -7.64
CA VAL A 150 14.69 12.12 -8.53
C VAL A 150 13.76 12.86 -9.49
N PRO A 151 13.87 14.20 -9.64
CA PRO A 151 14.70 15.15 -8.87
C PRO A 151 14.10 15.56 -7.52
N ARG A 152 12.86 15.16 -7.22
CA ARG A 152 12.17 15.37 -5.93
C ARG A 152 11.46 14.08 -5.52
N ARG A 153 11.18 13.93 -4.23
CA ARG A 153 10.37 12.80 -3.72
C ARG A 153 8.94 12.91 -4.26
N ILE A 154 8.51 11.88 -4.98
CA ILE A 154 7.14 11.71 -5.44
C ILE A 154 6.50 10.63 -4.57
N TYR A 155 5.46 11.00 -3.83
CA TYR A 155 4.71 10.07 -2.97
C TYR A 155 3.57 9.41 -3.75
N ALA A 156 3.19 8.21 -3.32
CA ALA A 156 2.00 7.54 -3.83
C ALA A 156 0.75 8.33 -3.46
N LYS A 157 -0.34 8.11 -4.20
CA LYS A 157 -1.63 8.71 -3.88
C LYS A 157 -2.52 7.68 -3.20
N LYS A 158 -3.12 8.07 -2.08
CA LYS A 158 -4.21 7.32 -1.41
C LYS A 158 -5.48 8.14 -1.38
N LYS A 159 -6.61 7.49 -1.12
CA LYS A 159 -7.92 8.13 -1.01
C LYS A 159 -8.29 8.30 0.47
N LEU A 160 -8.84 9.46 0.79
CA LEU A 160 -9.35 9.79 2.11
C LEU A 160 -10.83 10.13 2.01
N CYS A 161 -11.65 9.49 2.82
CA CYS A 161 -13.04 9.89 2.98
C CYS A 161 -13.13 11.09 3.93
N THR A 162 -13.62 12.22 3.44
CA THR A 162 -13.83 13.44 4.24
C THR A 162 -14.98 13.34 5.25
N LYS A 163 -15.82 12.30 5.16
CA LYS A 163 -16.93 12.08 6.09
C LYS A 163 -16.53 11.30 7.34
N CYS A 164 -15.72 10.25 7.17
CA CYS A 164 -15.32 9.36 8.27
C CYS A 164 -13.80 9.29 8.50
N SER A 165 -13.02 10.09 7.77
CA SER A 165 -11.55 10.13 7.82
C SER A 165 -10.86 8.80 7.52
N TYR A 166 -11.55 7.84 6.89
CA TYR A 166 -10.96 6.56 6.50
C TYR A 166 -10.07 6.69 5.26
N GLU A 167 -8.86 6.14 5.34
CA GLU A 167 -7.84 6.11 4.28
C GLU A 167 -7.83 4.74 3.58
N PHE A 168 -7.78 4.74 2.25
CA PHE A 168 -7.79 3.53 1.41
C PHE A 168 -7.26 3.75 0.00
#